data_AF-A0A821VK51-F1
#
_entry.id   AF-A0A821VK51-F1
#
_cell.length_a   1.000
_cell.length_b   1.000
_cell.length_c   1.000
_cell.angle_alpha   90.00
_cell.angle_beta   90.00
_cell.angle_gamma   90.00
#
_symmetry.space_group_name_H-M   'P 1'
#
loop_
_entity.id
_entity.type
_entity.pdbx_description
1 polymer ?
#
loop_
_entity_poly.entity_id
_entity_poly.type
_entity_poly.pdbx_seq_one_letter_code
_entity_poly.pdbx_strand_id
1 'polypeptide(L)'
;MSMVGLNLLAKLNRIICFEKHVDPQIPFGGINVLFFGDYLQYRPVYDAPLHTDFSLPSKKRSGKLPNEKEIQQRVARSLILQINCVVKLTQQMRTEDPQYLQLLERLRRGQCNYDDYELLLTQVIGQPSVGSLNDSPWNKVNLIF
;
A
#
# COMPACT_ATOMS: atom_id res chain seq x y z
N MET A 1 -2.54 -4.33 -0.25
CA MET A 1 -1.32 -4.81 0.44
C MET A 1 -0.35 -3.72 0.88
N SER A 2 -0.38 -2.48 0.40
CA SER A 2 0.60 -1.45 0.79
C SER A 2 0.60 -1.11 2.28
N MET A 3 -0.58 -1.13 2.91
CA MET A 3 -0.78 -0.83 4.33
C MET A 3 -0.58 -2.04 5.26
N VAL A 4 -0.37 -3.24 4.71
CA VAL A 4 -0.07 -4.43 5.51
C VAL A 4 1.41 -4.42 5.81
N GLY A 5 1.76 -4.42 7.09
CA GLY A 5 3.14 -4.46 7.52
C GLY A 5 3.67 -5.88 7.75
N LEU A 6 4.98 -5.99 7.80
CA LEU A 6 5.67 -7.27 7.99
C LEU A 6 5.33 -7.95 9.31
N ASN A 7 5.15 -7.19 10.40
CA ASN A 7 4.79 -7.80 11.69
C ASN A 7 3.38 -8.39 11.65
N LEU A 8 2.43 -7.68 11.02
CA LEU A 8 1.07 -8.20 10.85
C LEU A 8 1.07 -9.49 10.02
N LEU A 9 1.81 -9.52 8.92
CA LEU A 9 1.87 -10.70 8.04
C LEU A 9 2.48 -11.93 8.75
N ALA A 10 3.57 -11.74 9.51
CA ALA A 10 4.19 -12.83 10.25
C ALA A 10 3.27 -13.39 11.34
N LYS A 11 2.56 -12.51 12.06
CA LYS A 11 1.54 -12.91 13.04
C LYS A 11 0.42 -13.71 12.40
N LEU A 12 -0.08 -13.27 11.25
CA LEU A 12 -1.13 -13.97 10.51
C LEU A 12 -0.68 -15.38 10.11
N ASN A 13 0.53 -15.52 9.56
CA ASN A 13 1.11 -16.83 9.25
C ASN A 13 1.19 -17.73 10.49
N ARG A 14 1.72 -17.19 11.59
CA ARG A 14 1.85 -17.94 12.86
C ARG A 14 0.50 -18.43 13.36
N ILE A 15 -0.52 -17.57 13.37
CA ILE A 15 -1.88 -17.93 13.81
C ILE A 15 -2.44 -19.04 12.92
N ILE A 16 -2.35 -18.89 11.59
CA ILE A 16 -2.88 -19.89 10.66
C ILE A 16 -2.19 -21.25 10.83
N CYS A 17 -0.85 -21.29 10.90
CA CYS A 17 -0.14 -22.56 11.10
C CYS A 17 -0.48 -23.20 12.44
N PHE A 18 -0.62 -22.39 13.51
CA PHE A 18 -1.00 -22.86 14.83
C PHE A 18 -2.40 -23.48 14.84
N GLU A 19 -3.41 -22.78 14.32
CA GLU A 19 -4.80 -23.27 14.27
C GLU A 19 -4.96 -24.50 13.37
N LYS A 20 -4.16 -24.61 12.31
CA LYS A 20 -4.20 -25.79 11.43
C LYS A 20 -3.37 -26.97 11.95
N HIS A 21 -2.65 -26.81 13.06
CA HIS A 21 -1.69 -27.80 13.57
C HIS A 21 -0.65 -28.22 12.52
N VAL A 22 -0.19 -27.27 11.71
CA VAL A 22 0.78 -27.48 10.63
C VAL A 22 2.13 -26.89 11.03
N ASP A 23 3.21 -27.47 10.52
CA ASP A 23 4.57 -26.92 10.67
C ASP A 23 4.60 -25.43 10.28
N PRO A 24 5.10 -24.53 11.16
CA PRO A 24 5.31 -23.12 10.86
C PRO A 24 6.16 -22.83 9.61
N GLN A 25 6.95 -23.80 9.13
CA GLN A 25 7.70 -23.71 7.88
C GLN A 25 6.82 -23.77 6.64
N ILE A 26 5.61 -24.33 6.74
CA ILE A 26 4.65 -24.36 5.63
C ILE A 26 3.95 -23.01 5.58
N PRO A 27 4.17 -22.20 4.52
CA PRO A 27 3.61 -20.86 4.40
C PRO A 27 2.09 -20.89 4.51
N PHE A 28 1.55 -20.05 5.39
CA PHE A 28 0.13 -19.91 5.68
C PHE A 28 -0.57 -21.26 5.91
N GLY A 29 0.14 -22.24 6.49
CA GLY A 29 -0.38 -23.59 6.72
C GLY A 29 -0.86 -24.30 5.44
N GLY A 30 -0.26 -23.99 4.29
CA GLY A 30 -0.58 -24.58 2.99
C GLY A 30 -1.82 -23.98 2.31
N ILE A 31 -2.30 -22.82 2.78
CA ILE A 31 -3.39 -22.10 2.12
C ILE A 31 -2.84 -21.37 0.89
N ASN A 32 -3.58 -21.44 -0.22
CA ASN A 32 -3.31 -20.60 -1.39
C ASN A 32 -3.71 -19.15 -1.07
N VAL A 33 -2.72 -18.27 -0.98
CA VAL A 33 -2.93 -16.85 -0.64
C VAL A 33 -2.83 -15.98 -1.88
N LEU A 34 -3.87 -15.17 -2.12
CA LEU A 34 -3.88 -14.15 -3.15
C LEU A 34 -3.76 -12.77 -2.50
N PHE A 35 -2.79 -12.00 -2.97
CA PHE A 35 -2.53 -10.65 -2.47
C PHE A 35 -2.99 -9.60 -3.46
N PHE A 36 -3.85 -8.69 -3.01
CA PHE A 36 -4.34 -7.57 -3.83
C PHE A 36 -3.89 -6.22 -3.24
N GLY A 37 -3.52 -5.31 -4.13
CA GLY A 37 -3.35 -3.90 -3.79
C GLY A 37 -2.25 -3.20 -4.59
N ASP A 38 -1.92 -2.01 -4.14
CA ASP A 38 -1.09 -1.07 -4.88
C ASP A 38 -0.07 -0.43 -3.94
N TYR A 39 1.21 -0.73 -4.13
CA TYR A 39 2.30 -0.29 -3.24
C TYR A 39 2.55 1.23 -3.25
N LEU A 40 1.93 1.98 -4.17
CA LEU A 40 1.98 3.44 -4.22
C LEU A 40 0.92 4.12 -3.34
N GLN A 41 0.01 3.34 -2.74
CA GLN A 41 -0.86 3.84 -1.69
C GLN A 41 -0.09 4.02 -0.37
N TYR A 42 -0.79 4.37 0.70
CA TYR A 42 -0.20 4.57 2.02
C TYR A 42 0.60 3.36 2.52
N ARG A 43 1.70 3.67 3.21
CA ARG A 43 2.56 2.71 3.90
C ARG A 43 1.85 2.18 5.16
N PRO A 44 2.28 1.04 5.73
CA PRO A 44 1.73 0.55 6.98
C PRO A 44 2.02 1.53 8.12
N VAL A 45 1.03 1.77 8.97
CA VAL A 45 1.18 2.66 10.14
C VAL A 45 1.94 1.91 11.24
N TYR A 46 3.01 2.52 11.76
CA TYR A 46 3.90 1.94 12.79
C TYR A 46 4.52 0.56 12.46
N ASP A 47 4.51 0.14 11.20
CA ASP A 47 5.08 -1.14 10.76
C ASP A 47 5.91 -0.97 9.46
N ALA A 48 6.78 -1.93 9.19
CA ALA A 48 7.62 -1.94 8.01
C ALA A 48 6.83 -2.45 6.78
N PRO A 49 6.87 -1.76 5.63
CA PRO A 49 6.29 -2.23 4.37
C PRO A 49 6.81 -3.60 3.94
N LEU A 50 6.00 -4.33 3.17
CA LEU A 50 6.38 -5.67 2.69
C LEU A 50 7.55 -5.64 1.71
N HIS A 51 7.72 -4.54 0.97
CA HIS A 51 8.85 -4.29 0.07
C HIS A 51 10.07 -3.69 0.80
N THR A 52 10.12 -3.74 2.13
CA THR A 52 11.29 -3.24 2.87
C THR A 52 12.52 -4.03 2.49
N ASP A 53 13.56 -3.33 2.04
CA ASP A 53 14.85 -3.93 1.75
C ASP A 53 15.66 -4.06 3.04
N PHE A 54 15.95 -5.30 3.43
CA PHE A 54 16.77 -5.64 4.61
C PHE A 54 18.24 -5.90 4.25
N SER A 55 18.62 -5.79 2.98
CA SER A 55 20.02 -5.81 2.54
C SER A 55 20.74 -4.51 2.93
N LEU A 56 19.97 -3.43 3.11
CA LEU A 56 20.48 -2.17 3.63
C LEU A 56 21.05 -2.41 5.04
N PRO A 57 22.29 -1.97 5.32
CA PRO A 57 22.89 -2.12 6.62
C PRO A 57 22.05 -1.34 7.63
N SER A 58 21.22 -2.06 8.37
CA SER A 58 20.69 -1.58 9.64
C SER A 58 21.91 -1.17 10.47
N LYS A 59 21.87 0.02 11.10
CA LYS A 59 22.84 0.45 12.12
C LYS A 59 22.76 -0.50 13.32
N LYS A 60 23.12 -1.77 13.14
CA LYS A 60 23.16 -2.77 14.19
C LYS A 60 24.43 -2.55 14.95
N ARG A 61 24.28 -2.35 16.26
CA ARG A 61 25.35 -2.54 17.22
C ARG A 61 25.77 -3.99 17.10
N SER A 62 26.97 -4.24 16.58
CA SER A 62 27.56 -5.57 16.48
C SER A 62 27.43 -6.31 17.83
N GLY A 63 26.86 -7.51 17.83
CA GLY A 63 26.83 -8.40 19.00
C GLY A 63 25.51 -8.54 19.76
N LYS A 64 24.42 -7.87 19.37
CA LYS A 64 23.11 -8.04 20.06
C LYS A 64 22.24 -9.09 19.34
N LEU A 65 21.64 -10.02 20.10
CA LEU A 65 20.66 -10.97 19.58
C LEU A 65 19.46 -10.23 18.96
N PRO A 66 18.85 -10.76 17.88
CA PRO A 66 17.68 -10.15 17.27
C PRO A 66 16.51 -10.16 18.24
N ASN A 67 15.78 -9.04 18.31
CA ASN A 67 14.55 -8.97 19.10
C ASN A 67 13.38 -9.66 18.37
N GLU A 68 12.27 -9.88 19.07
CA GLU A 68 11.10 -10.56 18.50
C GLU A 68 10.59 -9.87 17.22
N LYS A 69 10.54 -8.53 17.20
CA LYS A 69 10.11 -7.76 16.03
C LYS A 69 10.99 -8.04 14.80
N GLU A 70 12.31 -8.10 15.00
CA GLU A 70 13.26 -8.42 13.92
C GLU A 70 13.09 -9.87 13.43
N ILE A 71 12.80 -10.81 14.33
CA ILE A 71 12.51 -12.20 13.97
C ILE A 71 11.22 -12.26 13.13
N GLN A 72 10.14 -11.61 13.59
CA GLN A 72 8.87 -11.56 12.85
C GLN A 72 9.04 -10.93 11.46
N GLN A 73 9.79 -9.82 11.36
CA GLN A 73 10.07 -9.19 10.09
C GLN A 73 10.85 -10.10 9.13
N ARG A 74 11.81 -10.89 9.63
CA ARG A 74 12.54 -11.88 8.82
C ARG A 74 11.62 -13.01 8.33
N VAL A 75 10.73 -13.50 9.19
CA VAL A 75 9.73 -14.52 8.82
C VAL A 75 8.82 -13.98 7.72
N ALA A 76 8.21 -12.81 7.92
CA ALA A 76 7.35 -12.22 6.90
C ALA A 76 8.08 -11.94 5.59
N ARG A 77 9.35 -11.53 5.64
CA ARG A 77 10.16 -11.37 4.42
C ARG A 77 10.31 -12.70 3.68
N SER A 78 10.62 -13.78 4.40
CA SER A 78 10.69 -15.12 3.79
C SER A 78 9.40 -15.48 3.08
N LEU A 79 8.24 -15.22 3.70
CA LEU A 79 6.92 -15.47 3.10
C LEU A 79 6.70 -14.64 1.82
N ILE A 80 7.05 -13.36 1.83
CA ILE A 80 6.91 -12.48 0.65
C ILE A 80 7.83 -12.93 -0.49
N LEU A 81 9.05 -13.38 -0.19
CA LEU A 81 9.99 -13.87 -1.20
C LEU A 81 9.56 -15.20 -1.84
N GLN A 82 8.59 -15.90 -1.26
CA GLN A 82 8.02 -17.12 -1.83
C GLN A 82 6.85 -16.84 -2.79
N ILE A 83 6.45 -15.59 -2.97
CA ILE A 83 5.48 -15.22 -4.00
C ILE A 83 6.08 -15.56 -5.37
N ASN A 84 5.45 -16.48 -6.07
CA ASN A 84 5.93 -17.02 -7.35
C ASN A 84 5.27 -16.38 -8.59
N CYS A 85 4.18 -15.63 -8.38
CA CYS A 85 3.39 -15.06 -9.46
C CYS A 85 2.98 -13.63 -9.10
N VAL A 86 3.19 -12.70 -10.03
CA VAL A 86 2.77 -11.31 -9.93
C VAL A 86 1.99 -10.96 -11.18
N VAL A 87 0.74 -10.52 -11.01
CA VAL A 87 -0.12 -10.04 -12.09
C VAL A 87 -0.30 -8.53 -11.93
N LYS A 88 0.03 -7.78 -12.98
CA LYS A 88 -0.17 -6.32 -13.03
C LYS A 88 -1.38 -5.99 -13.89
N LEU A 89 -2.37 -5.35 -13.28
CA LEU A 89 -3.51 -4.77 -14.01
C LEU A 89 -3.11 -3.39 -14.55
N THR A 90 -3.34 -3.15 -15.85
CA THR A 90 -2.92 -1.92 -16.54
C THR A 90 -4.08 -1.05 -17.01
N GLN A 91 -5.28 -1.61 -17.17
CA GLN A 91 -6.45 -0.86 -17.59
C GLN A 91 -7.06 -0.11 -16.40
N GLN A 92 -7.22 1.22 -16.54
CA GLN A 92 -7.96 2.04 -15.58
C GLN A 92 -9.46 1.98 -15.91
N MET A 93 -10.27 1.74 -14.89
CA MET A 93 -11.73 1.64 -15.00
C MET A 93 -12.48 2.75 -14.24
N ARG A 94 -11.77 3.56 -13.43
CA ARG A 94 -12.38 4.56 -12.55
C ARG A 94 -12.73 5.88 -13.23
N THR A 95 -11.95 6.29 -14.22
CA THR A 95 -12.12 7.58 -14.90
C THR A 95 -11.96 7.37 -16.39
N GLU A 96 -12.83 8.03 -17.16
CA GLU A 96 -12.81 8.04 -18.62
C GLU A 96 -12.22 9.34 -19.17
N ASP A 97 -11.99 10.34 -18.31
CA ASP A 97 -11.38 11.62 -18.68
C ASP A 97 -9.89 11.40 -19.04
N PRO A 98 -9.50 11.58 -20.31
CA PRO A 98 -8.13 11.35 -20.74
C PRO A 98 -7.13 12.32 -20.09
N GLN A 99 -7.53 13.56 -19.81
CA GLN A 99 -6.67 14.58 -19.23
C GLN A 99 -6.36 14.23 -17.77
N TYR A 100 -7.39 13.88 -17.00
CA TYR A 100 -7.22 13.45 -15.61
C TYR A 100 -6.48 12.12 -15.50
N LEU A 101 -6.73 11.17 -16.42
CA LEU A 101 -5.99 9.90 -16.46
C LEU A 101 -4.48 10.13 -16.65
N GLN A 102 -4.10 10.97 -17.61
CA GLN A 102 -2.70 11.30 -17.86
C GLN A 102 -2.03 11.96 -16.64
N LEU A 103 -2.73 12.88 -15.97
CA LEU A 103 -2.27 13.47 -14.72
C LEU A 103 -1.99 12.39 -13.67
N LEU A 104 -2.95 11.48 -13.43
CA LEU A 104 -2.80 10.42 -12.43
C LEU A 104 -1.64 9.46 -12.77
N GLU A 105 -1.40 9.18 -14.05
CA GLU A 105 -0.27 8.36 -14.50
C GLU A 105 1.08 9.05 -14.26
N ARG A 106 1.18 10.36 -14.53
CA ARG A 106 2.38 11.16 -14.24
C ARG A 106 2.61 11.25 -12.73
N LEU A 107 1.57 11.52 -11.96
CA LEU A 107 1.62 11.55 -10.49
C LEU A 107 2.15 10.25 -9.91
N ARG A 108 1.64 9.12 -10.41
CA ARG A 108 2.08 7.78 -10.02
C ARG A 108 3.59 7.54 -10.23
N ARG A 109 4.16 8.17 -11.26
CA ARG A 109 5.59 8.05 -11.63
C ARG A 109 6.46 9.15 -11.02
N GLY A 110 5.88 10.12 -10.31
CA GLY A 110 6.58 11.31 -9.84
C GLY A 110 7.03 12.23 -10.99
N GLN A 111 6.26 12.26 -12.08
CA GLN A 111 6.56 13.00 -13.32
C GLN A 111 5.56 14.12 -13.59
N CYS A 112 4.92 14.67 -12.54
CA CYS A 112 3.99 15.78 -12.70
C CYS A 112 4.67 17.00 -13.32
N ASN A 113 3.93 17.71 -14.17
CA ASN A 113 4.36 18.95 -14.80
C ASN A 113 3.54 20.14 -14.31
N TYR A 114 3.81 21.32 -14.86
CA TYR A 114 3.10 22.55 -14.48
C TYR A 114 1.61 22.50 -14.85
N ASP A 115 1.26 21.89 -15.99
CA ASP A 115 -0.14 21.75 -16.42
C ASP A 115 -0.94 20.85 -15.46
N ASP A 116 -0.32 19.81 -14.90
CA ASP A 116 -0.94 18.96 -13.87
C ASP A 116 -1.26 19.75 -12.60
N TYR A 117 -0.36 20.64 -12.20
CA TYR A 117 -0.54 21.51 -11.04
C TYR A 117 -1.69 22.50 -11.27
N GLU A 118 -1.72 23.19 -12.42
CA GLU A 118 -2.80 24.10 -12.77
C GLU A 118 -4.16 23.37 -12.83
N LEU A 119 -4.18 22.16 -13.40
CA LEU A 119 -5.40 21.34 -13.43
C LEU A 119 -5.89 21.02 -12.01
N LEU A 120 -5.01 20.67 -11.07
CA LEU A 120 -5.40 20.43 -9.67
C LEU A 120 -5.91 21.70 -8.97
N LEU A 121 -5.38 22.88 -9.29
CA LEU A 121 -5.86 24.13 -8.71
C LEU A 121 -7.32 24.42 -9.07
N THR A 122 -7.77 24.02 -10.26
CA THR A 122 -9.19 24.15 -10.65
C THR A 122 -10.14 23.33 -9.79
N GLN A 123 -9.62 22.36 -9.01
CA GLN A 123 -10.41 21.47 -8.16
C GLN A 123 -10.43 21.93 -6.69
N VAL A 124 -9.86 23.10 -6.37
CA VAL A 124 -9.88 23.66 -5.02
C VAL A 124 -11.20 24.39 -4.78
N ILE A 125 -12.05 23.78 -3.96
CA ILE A 125 -13.33 24.33 -3.51
C ILE A 125 -13.10 25.64 -2.75
N GLY A 126 -13.94 26.65 -3.01
CA GLY A 126 -13.90 27.95 -2.33
C GLY A 126 -13.05 29.01 -3.01
N GLN A 127 -12.42 28.69 -4.16
CA GLN A 127 -11.91 29.72 -5.06
C GLN A 127 -13.07 30.44 -5.78
N PRO A 128 -12.90 31.69 -6.23
CA PRO A 128 -13.95 32.43 -6.95
C PRO A 128 -14.50 31.69 -8.19
N SER A 129 -13.69 30.81 -8.77
CA SER A 129 -13.98 29.99 -9.95
C SER A 129 -14.74 28.69 -9.64
N VAL A 130 -14.84 28.26 -8.38
CA VAL A 130 -15.49 27.00 -7.96
C VAL A 130 -16.62 27.33 -7.00
N GLY A 131 -17.86 27.00 -7.38
CA GLY A 131 -19.06 27.23 -6.58
C GLY A 131 -18.98 26.61 -5.17
N SER A 132 -19.78 27.12 -4.24
CA SER A 132 -19.79 26.62 -2.87
C SER A 132 -20.23 25.16 -2.82
N LEU A 133 -19.75 24.41 -1.81
CA LEU A 133 -20.26 23.06 -1.52
C LEU A 133 -21.76 23.07 -1.13
N ASN A 134 -22.27 24.23 -0.72
CA ASN A 134 -23.69 24.43 -0.43
C ASN A 134 -24.54 24.61 -1.70
N ASP A 135 -23.91 24.75 -2.87
CA ASP A 135 -24.59 24.91 -4.15
C ASP A 135 -24.78 23.55 -4.85
N SER A 136 -25.81 23.43 -5.70
CA SER A 136 -26.02 22.23 -6.52
C SER A 136 -24.91 22.09 -7.57
N PRO A 137 -24.38 20.88 -7.86
CA PRO A 137 -24.83 19.56 -7.37
C PRO A 137 -24.18 19.12 -6.05
N TRP A 138 -23.24 19.89 -5.50
CA TRP A 138 -22.42 19.51 -4.35
C TRP A 138 -23.21 19.42 -3.04
N ASN A 139 -24.28 20.20 -2.93
CA ASN A 139 -25.20 20.17 -1.79
C ASN A 139 -25.98 18.85 -1.61
N LYS A 140 -25.90 17.94 -2.60
CA LYS A 140 -26.49 16.60 -2.53
C LYS A 140 -25.47 15.53 -2.11
N VAL A 141 -24.19 15.89 -2.02
CA VAL A 141 -23.13 14.99 -1.62
C VAL A 141 -22.96 15.12 -0.11
N ASN A 142 -23.27 14.06 0.64
CA ASN A 142 -23.03 14.01 2.08
C ASN A 142 -21.53 14.03 2.35
N LEU A 143 -20.96 15.22 2.50
CA LEU A 143 -19.60 15.41 2.98
C LEU A 143 -19.64 15.28 4.51
N ILE A 144 -19.58 14.04 4.99
CA ILE A 144 -19.36 13.78 6.42
C ILE A 144 -17.90 14.12 6.69
N PHE A 145 -17.66 15.28 7.30
CA PHE A 145 -16.38 15.66 7.90
C PHE A 145 -16.41 15.36 9.39
#